data_AF-A0A2S8IN74-F1
#
_entry.id   AF-A0A2S8IN74-F1
#
_cell.length_a   1.000
_cell.length_b   1.000
_cell.length_c   1.000
_cell.angle_alpha   90.00
_cell.angle_beta   90.00
_cell.angle_gamma   90.00
#
_symmetry.space_group_name_H-M   'P 1'
#
loop_
_entity.id
_entity.type
_entity.pdbx_description
1 polymer ?
#
loop_
_entity_poly.entity_id
_entity_poly.type
_entity_poly.pdbx_seq_one_letter_code
_entity_poly.pdbx_strand_id
1 'polypeptide(L)'
;MKFARRLDALQQKYPAMGFPIAVTYKFLDDQGVYLAALIAYYGFISLFPLLLLLSTVLGFVLAGHPELQQDIIDSALSQFPVIGADLADPHRIGGGVTGLVIGLVGALYGGLGVALASQNAMNTAWSVPRNTRPDPIRGRLRGLLLLGTIGLAVLGTAAVAAVGAATHLSGSSTVLLMLAAITINSAIFILAFRLATARPLSVADVAPGAVAAAVVWQVLQSFGAYYVSKVVSTASVTNGVFAVVLGLLAFLFLAAAAIVVCVEINVVRVDRLHPRALLGPFTDKADLVEGDRRTFTDQAKAQRAVPHEGIHVTFDEVSAKMDRPRPPSKEEP
;
A
#
# COMPACT_ATOMS: atom_id res chain seq x y z
N MET A 1 7.57 21.76 28.42
CA MET A 1 8.26 20.47 28.69
C MET A 1 7.58 19.57 29.72
N LYS A 2 7.08 20.05 30.88
CA LYS A 2 6.43 19.19 31.91
C LYS A 2 5.19 18.43 31.40
N PHE A 3 4.38 19.06 30.55
CA PHE A 3 3.19 18.42 29.95
C PHE A 3 3.56 17.25 29.02
N ALA A 4 4.53 17.45 28.12
CA ALA A 4 5.02 16.42 27.21
C ALA A 4 5.57 15.19 27.96
N ARG A 5 6.34 15.38 29.04
CA ARG A 5 6.82 14.26 29.87
C ARG A 5 5.71 13.49 30.58
N ARG A 6 4.62 14.16 30.97
CA ARG A 6 3.45 13.49 31.58
C ARG A 6 2.68 12.67 30.54
N LEU A 7 2.53 13.18 29.33
CA LEU A 7 1.95 12.44 28.21
C LEU A 7 2.80 11.23 27.82
N ASP A 8 4.12 11.40 27.79
CA ASP A 8 5.07 10.32 27.49
C ASP A 8 4.99 9.20 28.55
N ALA A 9 4.95 9.55 29.84
CA ALA A 9 4.75 8.59 30.91
C ALA A 9 3.38 7.88 30.86
N LEU A 10 2.31 8.61 30.47
CA LEU A 10 0.97 8.04 30.31
C LEU A 10 0.91 7.07 29.12
N GLN A 11 1.51 7.43 27.98
CA GLN A 11 1.61 6.55 26.82
C GLN A 11 2.39 5.27 27.16
N GLN A 12 3.52 5.40 27.85
CA GLN A 12 4.34 4.25 28.23
C GLN A 12 3.62 3.32 29.22
N LYS A 13 2.77 3.88 30.09
CA LYS A 13 1.96 3.12 31.03
C LYS A 13 0.74 2.42 30.38
N TYR A 14 0.16 3.01 29.34
CA TYR A 14 -1.04 2.49 28.68
C TYR A 14 -0.75 2.06 27.23
N PRO A 15 -0.55 0.75 26.96
CA PRO A 15 -0.16 0.25 25.64
C PRO A 15 -1.17 0.56 24.54
N ALA A 16 -2.46 0.71 24.89
CA ALA A 16 -3.51 1.12 23.95
C ALA A 16 -3.28 2.51 23.33
N MET A 17 -2.63 3.43 24.06
CA MET A 17 -2.24 4.75 23.51
C MET A 17 -0.85 4.72 22.88
N GLY A 18 0.05 3.89 23.39
CA GLY A 18 1.41 3.78 22.85
C GLY A 18 1.50 3.09 21.50
N PHE A 19 0.60 2.15 21.21
CA PHE A 19 0.62 1.38 19.98
C PHE A 19 0.36 2.25 18.73
N PRO A 20 -0.69 3.08 18.64
CA PRO A 20 -0.92 3.95 17.48
C PRO A 20 0.21 4.97 17.25
N ILE A 21 0.81 5.46 18.33
CA ILE A 21 1.96 6.38 18.26
C ILE A 21 3.18 5.66 17.68
N ALA A 22 3.45 4.43 18.13
CA ALA A 22 4.53 3.62 17.59
C ALA A 22 4.33 3.31 16.10
N VAL A 23 3.10 3.04 15.66
CA VAL A 23 2.78 2.85 14.23
C VAL A 23 3.03 4.13 13.43
N THR A 24 2.59 5.28 13.94
CA THR A 24 2.83 6.58 13.27
C THR A 24 4.32 6.88 13.16
N TYR A 25 5.08 6.74 14.24
CA TYR A 25 6.53 6.95 14.20
C TYR A 25 7.23 5.96 13.29
N LYS A 26 6.85 4.68 13.33
CA LYS A 26 7.41 3.69 12.43
C LYS A 26 7.13 4.04 10.95
N PHE A 27 5.91 4.46 10.62
CA PHE A 27 5.56 4.92 9.27
C PHE A 27 6.39 6.13 8.82
N LEU A 28 6.69 7.06 9.73
CA LEU A 28 7.54 8.22 9.43
C LEU A 28 9.02 7.84 9.30
N ASP A 29 9.52 7.03 10.23
CA ASP A 29 10.90 6.54 10.29
C ASP A 29 11.28 5.78 9.01
N ASP A 30 10.33 5.01 8.45
CA ASP A 30 10.51 4.22 7.23
C ASP A 30 10.19 4.98 5.93
N GLN A 31 9.95 6.29 6.02
CA GLN A 31 9.60 7.11 4.87
C GLN A 31 8.32 6.61 4.16
N GLY A 32 7.32 6.17 4.93
CA GLY A 32 6.08 5.56 4.43
C GLY A 32 5.32 6.41 3.41
N VAL A 33 5.40 7.73 3.51
CA VAL A 33 4.86 8.67 2.50
C VAL A 33 5.54 8.48 1.14
N TYR A 34 6.86 8.35 1.12
CA TYR A 34 7.63 8.13 -0.11
C TYR A 34 7.39 6.73 -0.69
N LEU A 35 7.27 5.71 0.17
CA LEU A 35 6.90 4.36 -0.24
C LEU A 35 5.50 4.33 -0.90
N ALA A 36 4.53 5.00 -0.28
CA ALA A 36 3.18 5.12 -0.81
C ALA A 36 3.15 5.87 -2.14
N ALA A 37 3.90 6.98 -2.25
CA ALA A 37 4.02 7.74 -3.49
C ALA A 37 4.63 6.91 -4.62
N LEU A 38 5.64 6.09 -4.34
CA LEU A 38 6.26 5.21 -5.33
C LEU A 38 5.27 4.16 -5.85
N ILE A 39 4.49 3.53 -4.95
CA ILE A 39 3.44 2.58 -5.32
C ILE A 39 2.38 3.28 -6.19
N ALA A 40 1.92 4.47 -5.78
CA ALA A 40 0.91 5.23 -6.51
C ALA A 40 1.39 5.67 -7.89
N TYR A 41 2.66 6.09 -8.02
CA TYR A 41 3.26 6.48 -9.29
C TYR A 41 3.26 5.32 -10.30
N TYR A 42 3.77 4.15 -9.90
CA TYR A 42 3.73 2.97 -10.77
C TYR A 42 2.29 2.49 -11.02
N GLY A 43 1.40 2.65 -10.03
CA GLY A 43 -0.02 2.34 -10.15
C GLY A 43 -0.66 3.16 -11.25
N PHE A 44 -0.47 4.48 -11.23
CA PHE A 44 -0.99 5.40 -12.23
C PHE A 44 -0.44 5.10 -13.63
N ILE A 45 0.87 4.88 -13.78
CA ILE A 45 1.47 4.52 -15.07
C ILE A 45 0.92 3.20 -15.61
N SER A 46 0.63 2.24 -14.73
CA SER A 46 0.07 0.95 -15.13
C SER A 46 -1.37 1.02 -15.66
N LEU A 47 -2.11 2.10 -15.39
CA LEU A 47 -3.51 2.22 -15.80
C LEU A 47 -3.68 2.31 -17.30
N PHE A 48 -2.90 3.14 -18.01
CA PHE A 48 -3.08 3.30 -19.46
C PHE A 48 -2.88 1.99 -20.23
N PRO A 49 -1.78 1.24 -19.99
CA PRO A 49 -1.61 -0.04 -20.67
C PRO A 49 -2.64 -1.09 -20.22
N LEU A 50 -3.08 -1.06 -18.96
CA LEU A 50 -4.11 -1.97 -18.45
C LEU A 50 -5.48 -1.68 -19.08
N LEU A 51 -5.81 -0.41 -19.32
CA LEU A 51 -7.01 -0.01 -20.07
C LEU A 51 -6.93 -0.45 -21.53
N LEU A 52 -5.78 -0.29 -22.19
CA LEU A 52 -5.56 -0.79 -23.56
C LEU A 52 -5.71 -2.31 -23.62
N LEU A 53 -5.12 -3.03 -22.67
CA LEU A 53 -5.24 -4.48 -22.56
C LEU A 53 -6.70 -4.91 -22.33
N LEU A 54 -7.39 -4.28 -21.37
CA LEU A 54 -8.78 -4.54 -21.06
C LEU A 54 -9.67 -4.33 -22.29
N SER A 55 -9.49 -3.20 -22.97
CA SER A 55 -10.22 -2.86 -24.19
C SER A 55 -9.99 -3.87 -25.31
N THR A 56 -8.75 -4.36 -25.46
CA THR A 56 -8.41 -5.36 -26.47
C THR A 56 -9.01 -6.72 -26.13
N VAL A 57 -8.91 -7.15 -24.86
CA VAL A 57 -9.50 -8.41 -24.37
C VAL A 57 -11.01 -8.38 -24.53
N LEU A 58 -11.67 -7.28 -24.14
CA LEU A 58 -13.10 -7.09 -24.36
C LEU A 58 -13.44 -7.16 -25.84
N GLY A 59 -12.69 -6.47 -26.71
CA GLY A 59 -12.88 -6.52 -28.16
C GLY A 59 -12.79 -7.94 -28.73
N PHE A 60 -11.89 -8.79 -28.23
CA PHE A 60 -11.78 -10.20 -28.65
C PHE A 60 -12.85 -11.10 -28.03
N VAL A 61 -13.19 -10.94 -26.75
CA VAL A 61 -14.16 -11.80 -26.05
C VAL A 61 -15.60 -11.48 -26.47
N LEU A 62 -15.90 -10.19 -26.69
CA LEU A 62 -17.20 -9.72 -27.16
C LEU A 62 -17.31 -9.81 -28.70
N ALA A 63 -16.24 -10.18 -29.42
CA ALA A 63 -16.31 -10.47 -30.85
C ALA A 63 -17.26 -11.65 -31.09
N GLY A 64 -18.53 -11.32 -31.39
CA GLY A 64 -19.61 -12.29 -31.59
C GLY A 64 -20.79 -12.16 -30.61
N HIS A 65 -20.71 -11.30 -29.58
CA HIS A 65 -21.80 -11.09 -28.61
C HIS A 65 -22.14 -9.58 -28.43
N PRO A 66 -22.76 -8.95 -29.44
CA PRO A 66 -23.04 -7.50 -29.44
C PRO A 66 -23.99 -7.05 -28.33
N GLU A 67 -24.88 -7.91 -27.84
CA GLU A 67 -25.78 -7.60 -26.72
C GLU A 67 -25.02 -7.45 -25.39
N LEU A 68 -24.06 -8.34 -25.10
CA LEU A 68 -23.19 -8.23 -23.91
C LEU A 68 -22.27 -7.00 -23.95
N GLN A 69 -21.92 -6.54 -25.15
CA GLN A 69 -21.14 -5.32 -25.34
C GLN A 69 -21.95 -4.07 -24.94
N GLN A 70 -23.22 -3.99 -25.34
CA GLN A 70 -24.11 -2.90 -24.95
C GLN A 70 -24.39 -2.91 -23.44
N ASP A 71 -24.64 -4.07 -22.85
CA ASP A 71 -24.89 -4.18 -21.39
C ASP A 71 -23.68 -3.72 -20.55
N ILE A 72 -22.45 -4.01 -20.99
CA ILE A 72 -21.22 -3.58 -20.30
C ILE A 72 -20.98 -2.07 -20.47
N ILE A 73 -21.23 -1.54 -21.67
CA ILE A 73 -21.11 -0.09 -21.95
C ILE A 73 -22.13 0.70 -21.13
N ASP A 74 -23.38 0.24 -21.09
CA ASP A 74 -24.48 0.90 -20.38
C ASP A 74 -24.36 0.78 -18.85
N SER A 75 -23.87 -0.36 -18.34
CA SER A 75 -23.78 -0.60 -16.89
C SER A 75 -22.51 -0.02 -16.23
N ALA A 76 -21.34 -0.15 -16.85
CA ALA A 76 -20.05 0.12 -16.19
C ALA A 76 -19.30 1.35 -16.74
N LEU A 77 -19.55 1.74 -18.00
CA LEU A 77 -18.78 2.79 -18.70
C LEU A 77 -19.55 4.09 -18.90
N SER A 78 -20.88 4.09 -18.74
CA SER A 78 -21.72 5.30 -18.76
C SER A 78 -21.34 6.34 -17.69
N GLN A 79 -20.60 5.93 -16.64
CA GLN A 79 -20.09 6.80 -15.59
C GLN A 79 -18.71 7.44 -15.90
N PHE A 80 -18.05 7.06 -17.00
CA PHE A 80 -16.76 7.59 -17.44
C PHE A 80 -16.91 8.39 -18.75
N PRO A 81 -17.26 9.70 -18.68
CA PRO A 81 -17.55 10.52 -19.86
C PRO A 81 -16.38 10.74 -20.83
N VAL A 82 -15.16 10.34 -20.45
CA VAL A 82 -13.94 10.50 -21.26
C VAL A 82 -13.61 9.28 -22.12
N ILE A 83 -14.23 8.11 -21.88
CA ILE A 83 -13.84 6.84 -22.54
C ILE A 83 -14.99 6.25 -23.38
N GLY A 84 -16.25 6.55 -23.07
CA GLY A 84 -17.42 5.95 -23.75
C GLY A 84 -17.51 6.21 -25.26
N ALA A 85 -17.10 7.40 -25.73
CA ALA A 85 -17.21 7.76 -27.15
C ALA A 85 -16.14 7.09 -28.03
N ASP A 86 -14.95 6.81 -27.49
CA ASP A 86 -13.89 6.11 -28.21
C ASP A 86 -14.02 4.58 -28.10
N LEU A 87 -14.69 4.05 -27.05
CA LEU A 87 -15.00 2.63 -26.90
C LEU A 87 -16.21 2.14 -27.74
N ALA A 88 -17.04 3.06 -28.22
CA ALA A 88 -18.23 2.75 -29.04
C ALA A 88 -17.89 2.45 -30.51
N ASP A 89 -16.66 2.72 -30.95
CA ASP A 89 -16.21 2.49 -32.33
C ASP A 89 -15.13 1.40 -32.38
N PRO A 90 -15.49 0.11 -32.62
CA PRO A 90 -14.55 -1.01 -32.69
C PRO A 90 -13.38 -0.80 -33.66
N HIS A 91 -13.57 0.06 -34.67
CA HIS A 91 -12.57 0.34 -35.69
C HIS A 91 -11.50 1.35 -35.23
N ARG A 92 -11.75 2.09 -34.15
CA ARG A 92 -10.77 3.02 -33.53
C ARG A 92 -9.99 2.41 -32.37
N ILE A 93 -10.50 1.30 -31.81
CA ILE A 93 -9.94 0.62 -30.63
C ILE A 93 -9.01 -0.53 -31.02
N GLY A 94 -9.15 -1.06 -32.23
CA GLY A 94 -8.32 -2.14 -32.75
C GLY A 94 -6.97 -1.65 -33.28
N GLY A 95 -5.97 -1.45 -32.42
CA GLY A 95 -4.58 -1.27 -32.84
C GLY A 95 -3.94 -2.51 -33.51
N GLY A 96 -4.74 -3.52 -33.85
CA GLY A 96 -4.32 -4.83 -34.29
C GLY A 96 -3.43 -5.54 -33.26
N VAL A 97 -2.67 -6.53 -33.72
CA VAL A 97 -1.69 -7.28 -32.90
C VAL A 97 -0.67 -6.32 -32.25
N THR A 98 -0.33 -5.22 -32.92
CA THR A 98 0.62 -4.21 -32.42
C THR A 98 0.12 -3.47 -31.19
N GLY A 99 -1.15 -3.01 -31.20
CA GLY A 99 -1.78 -2.39 -30.04
C GLY A 99 -1.88 -3.34 -28.83
N LEU A 100 -2.21 -4.61 -29.09
CA LEU A 100 -2.22 -5.66 -28.06
C LEU A 100 -0.84 -5.87 -27.45
N VAL A 101 0.20 -5.99 -28.28
CA VAL A 101 1.59 -6.19 -27.82
C VAL A 101 2.07 -4.99 -27.01
N ILE A 102 1.85 -3.77 -27.49
CA ILE A 102 2.24 -2.54 -26.76
C ILE A 102 1.47 -2.42 -25.44
N GLY A 103 0.16 -2.66 -25.45
CA GLY A 103 -0.67 -2.67 -24.24
C GLY A 103 -0.22 -3.72 -23.23
N LEU A 104 0.06 -4.94 -23.69
CA LEU A 104 0.55 -6.03 -22.83
C LEU A 104 1.93 -5.72 -22.24
N VAL A 105 2.88 -5.26 -23.06
CA VAL A 105 4.22 -4.90 -22.59
C VAL A 105 4.16 -3.74 -21.60
N GLY A 106 3.37 -2.71 -21.88
CA GLY A 106 3.16 -1.59 -20.97
C GLY A 106 2.47 -2.03 -19.67
N ALA A 107 1.48 -2.92 -19.73
CA ALA A 107 0.72 -3.38 -18.56
C ALA A 107 1.60 -4.26 -17.67
N LEU A 108 2.39 -5.13 -18.28
CA LEU A 108 3.41 -5.90 -17.59
C LEU A 108 4.46 -4.98 -16.97
N TYR A 109 4.95 -3.97 -17.69
CA TYR A 109 5.95 -3.05 -17.16
C TYR A 109 5.41 -2.24 -15.97
N GLY A 110 4.25 -1.60 -16.13
CA GLY A 110 3.61 -0.80 -15.09
C GLY A 110 3.20 -1.66 -13.89
N GLY A 111 2.54 -2.78 -14.14
CA GLY A 111 2.13 -3.73 -13.10
C GLY A 111 3.33 -4.30 -12.33
N LEU A 112 4.39 -4.68 -13.03
CA LEU A 112 5.61 -5.17 -12.40
C LEU A 112 6.27 -4.07 -11.56
N GLY A 113 6.20 -2.82 -12.01
CA GLY A 113 6.58 -1.64 -11.23
C GLY A 113 5.83 -1.54 -9.90
N VAL A 114 4.50 -1.67 -9.91
CA VAL A 114 3.67 -1.67 -8.68
C VAL A 114 4.07 -2.81 -7.74
N ALA A 115 4.27 -4.00 -8.29
CA ALA A 115 4.62 -5.17 -7.50
C ALA A 115 6.03 -5.07 -6.90
N LEU A 116 6.98 -4.48 -7.62
CA LEU A 116 8.33 -4.22 -7.11
C LEU A 116 8.35 -3.08 -6.08
N ALA A 117 7.57 -2.01 -6.30
CA ALA A 117 7.42 -0.93 -5.33
C ALA A 117 6.77 -1.43 -4.03
N SER A 118 5.76 -2.30 -4.15
CA SER A 118 5.10 -2.94 -3.00
C SER A 118 6.05 -3.87 -2.27
N GLN A 119 6.84 -4.69 -2.98
CA GLN A 119 7.90 -5.50 -2.38
C GLN A 119 8.93 -4.63 -1.65
N ASN A 120 9.33 -3.50 -2.23
CA ASN A 120 10.25 -2.58 -1.57
C ASN A 120 9.64 -2.00 -0.29
N ALA A 121 8.38 -1.56 -0.34
CA ALA A 121 7.67 -1.06 0.83
C ALA A 121 7.58 -2.10 1.94
N MET A 122 7.23 -3.35 1.61
CA MET A 122 7.14 -4.42 2.60
C MET A 122 8.51 -4.75 3.21
N ASN A 123 9.55 -4.87 2.37
CA ASN A 123 10.89 -5.19 2.86
C ASN A 123 11.51 -4.05 3.69
N THR A 124 11.15 -2.80 3.40
CA THR A 124 11.52 -1.66 4.24
C THR A 124 10.76 -1.69 5.57
N ALA A 125 9.44 -1.82 5.54
CA ALA A 125 8.60 -1.92 6.74
C ALA A 125 9.09 -3.01 7.71
N TRP A 126 9.40 -4.20 7.19
CA TRP A 126 9.90 -5.34 7.96
C TRP A 126 11.40 -5.28 8.27
N SER A 127 12.08 -4.16 8.00
CA SER A 127 13.52 -3.96 8.23
C SER A 127 14.40 -5.08 7.67
N VAL A 128 14.04 -5.59 6.49
CA VAL A 128 14.73 -6.72 5.86
C VAL A 128 16.11 -6.26 5.36
N PRO A 129 17.20 -6.93 5.81
CA PRO A 129 18.57 -6.65 5.35
C PRO A 129 18.69 -6.67 3.84
N ARG A 130 19.35 -5.64 3.25
CA ARG A 130 19.48 -5.48 1.79
C ARG A 130 20.04 -6.74 1.12
N ASN A 131 20.99 -7.41 1.75
CA ASN A 131 21.61 -8.62 1.22
C ASN A 131 20.71 -9.88 1.22
N THR A 132 19.58 -9.85 1.93
CA THR A 132 18.60 -10.95 1.95
C THR A 132 17.40 -10.70 1.03
N ARG A 133 17.33 -9.50 0.43
CA ARG A 133 16.25 -9.17 -0.51
C ARG A 133 16.41 -9.98 -1.81
N PRO A 134 15.32 -10.30 -2.51
CA PRO A 134 15.38 -11.12 -3.72
C PRO A 134 16.24 -10.48 -4.81
N ASP A 135 17.00 -11.30 -5.52
CA ASP A 135 17.74 -10.88 -6.72
C ASP A 135 16.79 -10.29 -7.78
N PRO A 136 17.26 -9.44 -8.71
CA PRO A 136 16.42 -8.77 -9.71
C PRO A 136 15.51 -9.72 -10.51
N ILE A 137 15.93 -10.96 -10.74
CA ILE A 137 15.12 -11.98 -11.42
C ILE A 137 14.04 -12.54 -10.50
N ARG A 138 14.41 -12.94 -9.27
CA ARG A 138 13.48 -13.49 -8.28
C ARG A 138 12.44 -12.47 -7.83
N GLY A 139 12.84 -11.19 -7.69
CA GLY A 139 11.93 -10.09 -7.37
C GLY A 139 10.89 -9.85 -8.46
N ARG A 140 11.27 -9.99 -9.73
CA ARG A 140 10.32 -9.91 -10.86
C ARG A 140 9.37 -11.10 -10.89
N LEU A 141 9.86 -12.32 -10.65
CA LEU A 141 9.01 -13.51 -10.59
C LEU A 141 7.98 -13.42 -9.45
N ARG A 142 8.41 -13.00 -8.25
CA ARG A 142 7.49 -12.68 -7.14
C ARG A 142 6.54 -11.55 -7.50
N GLY A 143 7.03 -10.55 -8.25
CA GLY A 143 6.21 -9.47 -8.77
C GLY A 143 5.08 -9.95 -9.67
N LEU A 144 5.36 -10.90 -10.57
CA LEU A 144 4.34 -11.53 -11.42
C LEU A 144 3.33 -12.33 -10.58
N LEU A 145 3.77 -13.05 -9.55
CA LEU A 145 2.86 -13.74 -8.64
C LEU A 145 1.95 -12.75 -7.89
N LEU A 146 2.50 -11.62 -7.42
CA LEU A 146 1.74 -10.54 -6.80
C LEU A 146 0.72 -9.93 -7.77
N LEU A 147 1.08 -9.70 -9.03
CA LEU A 147 0.12 -9.28 -10.04
C LEU A 147 -1.01 -10.30 -10.23
N GLY A 148 -0.67 -11.60 -10.21
CA GLY A 148 -1.67 -12.68 -10.18
C GLY A 148 -2.63 -12.55 -8.99
N THR A 149 -2.14 -12.20 -7.80
CA THR A 149 -3.01 -11.96 -6.63
C THR A 149 -3.94 -10.77 -6.80
N ILE A 150 -3.48 -9.69 -7.44
CA ILE A 150 -4.33 -8.53 -7.77
C ILE A 150 -5.40 -8.94 -8.78
N GLY A 151 -5.03 -9.70 -9.82
CA GLY A 151 -5.97 -10.25 -10.79
C GLY A 151 -7.05 -11.12 -10.12
N LEU A 152 -6.65 -12.02 -9.22
CA LEU A 152 -7.57 -12.83 -8.42
C LEU A 152 -8.48 -11.96 -7.52
N ALA A 153 -7.98 -10.85 -7.00
CA ALA A 153 -8.77 -9.90 -6.21
C ALA A 153 -9.88 -9.24 -7.03
N VAL A 154 -9.53 -8.79 -8.24
CA VAL A 154 -10.49 -8.19 -9.15
C VAL A 154 -11.55 -9.21 -9.55
N LEU A 155 -11.15 -10.43 -9.94
CA LEU A 155 -12.08 -11.50 -10.31
C LEU A 155 -12.96 -11.94 -9.13
N GLY A 156 -12.39 -12.09 -7.93
CA GLY A 156 -13.13 -12.45 -6.73
C GLY A 156 -14.15 -11.39 -6.35
N THR A 157 -13.76 -10.11 -6.42
CA THR A 157 -14.68 -9.00 -6.14
C THR A 157 -15.79 -8.91 -7.19
N ALA A 158 -15.46 -9.08 -8.47
CA ALA A 158 -16.44 -9.11 -9.56
C ALA A 158 -17.44 -10.26 -9.44
N ALA A 159 -16.97 -11.45 -9.05
CA ALA A 159 -17.84 -12.61 -8.81
C ALA A 159 -18.82 -12.35 -7.66
N VAL A 160 -18.36 -11.76 -6.54
CA VAL A 160 -19.23 -11.37 -5.42
C VAL A 160 -20.27 -10.33 -5.86
N ALA A 161 -19.86 -9.33 -6.64
CA ALA A 161 -20.77 -8.31 -7.17
C ALA A 161 -21.83 -8.91 -8.11
N ALA A 162 -21.43 -9.82 -9.01
CA ALA A 162 -22.34 -10.50 -9.94
C ALA A 162 -23.38 -11.37 -9.20
N VAL A 163 -22.96 -12.12 -8.17
CA VAL A 163 -23.88 -12.90 -7.33
C VAL A 163 -24.85 -11.97 -6.58
N GLY A 164 -24.36 -10.83 -6.06
CA GLY A 164 -25.20 -9.84 -5.41
C GLY A 164 -26.26 -9.22 -6.33
N ALA A 165 -25.91 -8.96 -7.59
CA ALA A 165 -26.83 -8.44 -8.59
C ALA A 165 -27.89 -9.48 -9.02
N ALA A 166 -27.48 -10.73 -9.23
CA ALA A 166 -28.37 -11.80 -9.70
C ALA A 166 -29.41 -12.22 -8.65
N THR A 167 -29.16 -11.97 -7.37
CA THR A 167 -29.96 -12.54 -6.28
C THR A 167 -31.03 -11.60 -5.71
N HIS A 168 -31.12 -10.32 -6.14
CA HIS A 168 -32.07 -9.32 -5.60
C HIS A 168 -32.23 -9.39 -4.07
N LEU A 169 -31.11 -9.61 -3.38
CA LEU A 169 -31.11 -10.17 -2.04
C LEU A 169 -31.23 -9.03 -1.01
N SER A 170 -32.37 -8.93 -0.31
CA SER A 170 -32.66 -7.85 0.65
C SER A 170 -32.14 -8.11 2.07
N GLY A 171 -31.54 -7.06 2.66
CA GLY A 171 -31.26 -6.95 4.10
C GLY A 171 -30.17 -7.89 4.64
N SER A 172 -30.56 -9.09 5.08
CA SER A 172 -29.67 -10.02 5.81
C SER A 172 -28.59 -10.64 4.93
N SER A 173 -28.91 -10.81 3.65
CA SER A 173 -27.99 -11.28 2.62
C SER A 173 -26.90 -10.28 2.25
N THR A 174 -27.18 -8.99 2.34
CA THR A 174 -26.22 -7.93 2.04
C THR A 174 -25.08 -7.94 3.05
N VAL A 175 -25.40 -8.19 4.33
CA VAL A 175 -24.39 -8.35 5.39
C VAL A 175 -23.53 -9.60 5.14
N LEU A 176 -24.14 -10.71 4.71
CA LEU A 176 -23.42 -11.94 4.37
C LEU A 176 -22.45 -11.73 3.18
N LEU A 177 -22.90 -11.03 2.14
CA LEU A 177 -22.08 -10.68 0.97
C LEU A 177 -20.93 -9.74 1.36
N MET A 178 -21.19 -8.76 2.23
CA MET A 178 -20.16 -7.85 2.74
C MET A 178 -19.11 -8.58 3.58
N LEU A 179 -19.54 -9.50 4.46
CA LEU A 179 -18.62 -10.33 5.24
C LEU A 179 -17.81 -11.28 4.34
N ALA A 180 -18.43 -11.86 3.32
CA ALA A 180 -17.74 -12.67 2.31
C ALA A 180 -16.69 -11.85 1.57
N ALA A 181 -17.03 -10.63 1.12
CA ALA A 181 -16.10 -9.71 0.47
C ALA A 181 -14.92 -9.34 1.37
N ILE A 182 -15.16 -9.02 2.64
CA ILE A 182 -14.10 -8.71 3.62
C ILE A 182 -13.21 -9.95 3.82
N THR A 183 -13.80 -11.14 3.92
CA THR A 183 -13.04 -12.39 4.14
C THR A 183 -12.15 -12.71 2.94
N ILE A 184 -12.68 -12.61 1.71
CA ILE A 184 -11.93 -12.82 0.47
C ILE A 184 -10.81 -11.79 0.35
N ASN A 185 -11.12 -10.49 0.52
CA ASN A 185 -10.11 -9.44 0.46
C ASN A 185 -9.04 -9.62 1.55
N SER A 186 -9.41 -10.02 2.76
CA SER A 186 -8.45 -10.31 3.83
C SER A 186 -7.52 -11.47 3.45
N ALA A 187 -8.05 -12.57 2.89
CA ALA A 187 -7.23 -13.69 2.43
C ALA A 187 -6.25 -13.28 1.32
N ILE A 188 -6.68 -12.40 0.42
CA ILE A 188 -5.86 -11.85 -0.65
C ILE A 188 -4.77 -10.93 -0.09
N PHE A 189 -5.09 -10.03 0.86
CA PHE A 189 -4.10 -9.20 1.52
C PHE A 189 -3.09 -10.03 2.33
N ILE A 190 -3.53 -11.10 3.00
CA ILE A 190 -2.62 -12.06 3.67
C ILE A 190 -1.64 -12.65 2.65
N LEU A 191 -2.14 -13.12 1.51
CA LEU A 191 -1.31 -13.69 0.46
C LEU A 191 -0.34 -12.65 -0.12
N ALA A 192 -0.83 -11.44 -0.42
CA ALA A 192 -0.05 -10.34 -0.96
C ALA A 192 1.06 -9.91 0.00
N PHE A 193 0.76 -9.72 1.29
CA PHE A 193 1.77 -9.33 2.29
C PHE A 193 2.86 -10.40 2.46
N ARG A 194 2.48 -11.68 2.40
CA ARG A 194 3.47 -12.78 2.48
C ARG A 194 4.32 -12.90 1.22
N LEU A 195 3.74 -12.74 0.04
CA LEU A 195 4.48 -12.81 -1.23
C LEU A 195 5.40 -11.60 -1.44
N ALA A 196 4.98 -10.41 -0.99
CA ALA A 196 5.73 -9.18 -1.15
C ALA A 196 6.90 -9.05 -0.16
N THR A 197 6.86 -9.75 0.97
CA THR A 197 7.91 -9.69 1.98
C THR A 197 8.94 -10.81 1.77
N ALA A 198 10.23 -10.49 1.86
CA ALA A 198 11.30 -11.48 1.78
C ALA A 198 11.51 -12.24 3.09
N ARG A 199 11.23 -11.61 4.23
CA ARG A 199 11.17 -12.24 5.55
C ARG A 199 10.09 -13.35 5.54
N PRO A 200 10.37 -14.56 6.03
CA PRO A 200 9.36 -15.59 6.17
C PRO A 200 8.34 -15.16 7.24
N LEU A 201 7.11 -14.90 6.82
CA LEU A 201 6.00 -14.50 7.70
C LEU A 201 4.92 -15.58 7.76
N SER A 202 4.41 -15.84 8.97
CA SER A 202 3.24 -16.68 9.18
C SER A 202 1.96 -15.91 8.88
N VAL A 203 0.83 -16.63 8.72
CA VAL A 203 -0.48 -15.98 8.53
C VAL A 203 -0.86 -15.13 9.75
N ALA A 204 -0.53 -15.61 10.95
CA ALA A 204 -0.81 -14.89 12.19
C ALA A 204 -0.02 -13.56 12.31
N ASP A 205 1.14 -13.44 11.63
CA ASP A 205 1.95 -12.23 11.64
C ASP A 205 1.28 -11.10 10.85
N VAL A 206 0.68 -11.45 9.70
CA VAL A 206 0.13 -10.48 8.74
C VAL A 206 -1.38 -10.26 8.85
N ALA A 207 -2.12 -11.21 9.46
CA ALA A 207 -3.58 -11.21 9.48
C ALA A 207 -4.21 -9.93 10.05
N PRO A 208 -3.75 -9.36 11.19
CA PRO A 208 -4.38 -8.16 11.75
C PRO A 208 -4.33 -6.96 10.79
N GLY A 209 -3.18 -6.69 10.19
CA GLY A 209 -3.03 -5.64 9.19
C GLY A 209 -3.73 -5.97 7.87
N ALA A 210 -3.80 -7.23 7.46
CA ALA A 210 -4.53 -7.62 6.24
C ALA A 210 -6.05 -7.43 6.38
N VAL A 211 -6.61 -7.72 7.55
CA VAL A 211 -8.02 -7.44 7.86
C VAL A 211 -8.26 -5.94 7.92
N ALA A 212 -7.37 -5.18 8.57
CA ALA A 212 -7.45 -3.72 8.57
C ALA A 212 -7.40 -3.15 7.14
N ALA A 213 -6.50 -3.66 6.29
CA ALA A 213 -6.41 -3.28 4.89
C ALA A 213 -7.68 -3.60 4.11
N ALA A 214 -8.30 -4.77 4.33
CA ALA A 214 -9.58 -5.13 3.71
C ALA A 214 -10.72 -4.18 4.11
N VAL A 215 -10.79 -3.80 5.39
CA VAL A 215 -11.79 -2.84 5.89
C VAL A 215 -11.56 -1.46 5.29
N VAL A 216 -10.31 -0.97 5.31
CA VAL A 216 -9.95 0.32 4.72
C VAL A 216 -10.23 0.33 3.22
N TRP A 217 -9.93 -0.76 2.52
CA TRP A 217 -10.22 -0.92 1.09
C TRP A 217 -11.72 -0.78 0.81
N GLN A 218 -12.58 -1.39 1.63
CA GLN A 218 -14.03 -1.25 1.50
C GLN A 218 -14.51 0.20 1.73
N VAL A 219 -13.94 0.88 2.73
CA VAL A 219 -14.22 2.29 2.99
C VAL A 219 -13.78 3.14 1.80
N LEU A 220 -12.62 2.84 1.24
CA LEU A 220 -12.06 3.57 0.12
C LEU A 220 -12.86 3.37 -1.17
N GLN A 221 -13.37 2.17 -1.44
CA GLN A 221 -14.30 1.93 -2.55
C GLN A 221 -15.60 2.74 -2.40
N SER A 222 -16.20 2.72 -1.22
CA SER A 222 -17.41 3.50 -0.92
C SER A 222 -17.18 5.00 -1.10
N PHE A 223 -16.03 5.49 -0.61
CA PHE A 223 -15.62 6.88 -0.78
C PHE A 223 -15.35 7.23 -2.25
N GLY A 224 -14.69 6.35 -3.00
CA GLY A 224 -14.41 6.54 -4.42
C GLY A 224 -15.69 6.66 -5.25
N ALA A 225 -16.64 5.75 -5.05
CA ALA A 225 -17.96 5.80 -5.71
C ALA A 225 -18.70 7.11 -5.40
N TYR A 226 -18.71 7.52 -4.12
CA TYR A 226 -19.30 8.79 -3.71
C TYR A 226 -18.59 10.00 -4.35
N TYR A 227 -17.26 10.03 -4.34
CA TYR A 227 -16.46 11.13 -4.90
C TYR A 227 -16.71 11.29 -6.40
N VAL A 228 -16.70 10.20 -7.17
CA VAL A 228 -17.00 10.22 -8.61
C VAL A 228 -18.42 10.74 -8.85
N SER A 229 -19.41 10.23 -8.11
CA SER A 229 -20.82 10.61 -8.29
C SER A 229 -21.11 12.09 -8.06
N LYS A 230 -20.30 12.78 -7.23
CA LYS A 230 -20.56 14.17 -6.81
C LYS A 230 -19.61 15.20 -7.42
N VAL A 231 -18.33 14.85 -7.56
CA VAL A 231 -17.28 15.81 -7.98
C VAL A 231 -17.09 15.80 -9.50
N VAL A 232 -17.15 14.63 -10.13
CA VAL A 232 -16.99 14.51 -11.59
C VAL A 232 -18.26 14.97 -12.32
N SER A 233 -19.44 14.76 -11.74
CA SER A 233 -20.72 15.17 -12.30
C SER A 233 -20.98 16.68 -12.29
N THR A 234 -20.28 17.44 -11.42
CA THR A 234 -20.50 18.88 -11.24
C THR A 234 -19.35 19.74 -11.81
N ALA A 235 -18.27 19.13 -12.32
CA ALA A 235 -17.11 19.85 -12.83
C ALA A 235 -17.35 20.39 -14.26
N SER A 236 -16.96 21.64 -14.52
CA SER A 236 -17.01 22.22 -15.88
C SER A 236 -16.06 21.47 -16.83
N VAL A 237 -16.52 21.27 -18.08
CA VAL A 237 -15.91 20.42 -19.12
C VAL A 237 -14.41 20.67 -19.34
N THR A 238 -13.92 21.89 -19.11
CA THR A 238 -12.50 22.27 -19.29
C THR A 238 -11.59 21.88 -18.12
N ASN A 239 -12.13 21.70 -16.90
CA ASN A 239 -11.37 21.28 -15.70
C ASN A 239 -11.50 19.77 -15.39
N GLY A 240 -12.35 19.06 -16.14
CA GLY A 240 -12.68 17.66 -15.87
C GLY A 240 -11.50 16.70 -15.93
N VAL A 241 -10.62 16.82 -16.94
CA VAL A 241 -9.47 15.91 -17.09
C VAL A 241 -8.47 16.09 -15.95
N PHE A 242 -8.14 17.33 -15.58
CA PHE A 242 -7.25 17.61 -14.44
C PHE A 242 -7.85 17.10 -13.13
N ALA A 243 -9.16 17.30 -12.92
CA ALA A 243 -9.86 16.81 -11.73
C ALA A 243 -9.83 15.27 -11.64
N VAL A 244 -10.03 14.57 -12.76
CA VAL A 244 -9.95 13.09 -12.81
C VAL A 244 -8.54 12.60 -12.52
N VAL A 245 -7.52 13.19 -13.16
CA VAL A 245 -6.11 12.78 -12.96
C VAL A 245 -5.67 13.03 -11.52
N LEU A 246 -5.92 14.22 -10.97
CA LEU A 246 -5.56 14.56 -9.59
C LEU A 246 -6.34 13.73 -8.58
N GLY A 247 -7.65 13.52 -8.80
CA GLY A 247 -8.49 12.67 -7.96
C GLY A 247 -8.00 11.23 -7.95
N LEU A 248 -7.61 10.70 -9.10
CA LEU A 248 -7.07 9.35 -9.24
C LEU A 248 -5.71 9.19 -8.57
N LEU A 249 -4.80 10.16 -8.74
CA LEU A 249 -3.52 10.16 -8.04
C LEU A 249 -3.70 10.22 -6.52
N ALA A 250 -4.60 11.08 -6.04
CA ALA A 250 -4.93 11.18 -4.62
C ALA A 250 -5.52 9.85 -4.10
N PHE A 251 -6.41 9.22 -4.86
CA PHE A 251 -7.00 7.93 -4.53
C PHE A 251 -5.94 6.82 -4.44
N LEU A 252 -5.08 6.70 -5.45
CA LEU A 252 -4.00 5.70 -5.48
C LEU A 252 -3.00 5.93 -4.34
N PHE A 253 -2.66 7.19 -4.07
CA PHE A 253 -1.78 7.55 -2.95
C PHE A 253 -2.41 7.17 -1.61
N LEU A 254 -3.69 7.50 -1.39
CA LEU A 254 -4.39 7.20 -0.15
C LEU A 254 -4.53 5.68 0.06
N ALA A 255 -4.84 4.93 -1.02
CA ALA A 255 -4.85 3.46 -1.01
C ALA A 255 -3.48 2.90 -0.59
N ALA A 256 -2.41 3.35 -1.26
CA ALA A 256 -1.06 2.87 -1.00
C ALA A 256 -0.60 3.23 0.42
N ALA A 257 -0.83 4.47 0.87
CA ALA A 257 -0.48 4.93 2.20
C ALA A 257 -1.19 4.10 3.27
N ALA A 258 -2.48 3.83 3.09
CA ALA A 258 -3.23 3.05 4.06
C ALA A 258 -2.78 1.58 4.11
N ILE A 259 -2.41 0.98 2.97
CA ILE A 259 -1.79 -0.35 2.93
C ILE A 259 -0.46 -0.35 3.68
N VAL A 260 0.40 0.65 3.47
CA VAL A 260 1.69 0.77 4.19
C VAL A 260 1.44 0.89 5.70
N VAL A 261 0.50 1.73 6.14
CA VAL A 261 0.12 1.84 7.56
C VAL A 261 -0.36 0.49 8.12
N CYS A 262 -1.16 -0.27 7.36
CA CYS A 262 -1.62 -1.60 7.78
C CYS A 262 -0.47 -2.60 7.97
N VAL A 263 0.60 -2.46 7.18
CA VAL A 263 1.80 -3.29 7.30
C VAL A 263 2.61 -2.86 8.53
N GLU A 264 2.73 -1.56 8.79
CA GLU A 264 3.40 -1.07 10.00
C GLU A 264 2.67 -1.51 11.28
N ILE A 265 1.34 -1.63 11.27
CA ILE A 265 0.57 -2.24 12.37
C ILE A 265 1.07 -3.67 12.65
N ASN A 266 1.30 -4.47 11.62
CA ASN A 266 1.83 -5.82 11.78
C ASN A 266 3.25 -5.82 12.33
N VAL A 267 4.13 -4.97 11.79
CA VAL A 267 5.54 -4.87 12.21
C VAL A 267 5.63 -4.47 13.68
N VAL A 268 4.96 -3.37 14.08
CA VAL A 268 4.99 -2.86 15.46
C VAL A 268 4.48 -3.90 16.46
N ARG A 269 3.48 -4.70 16.07
CA ARG A 269 2.94 -5.79 16.89
C ARG A 269 3.90 -6.97 17.01
N VAL A 270 4.48 -7.42 15.88
CA VAL A 270 5.33 -8.62 15.82
C VAL A 270 6.71 -8.35 16.45
N ASP A 271 7.36 -7.26 16.06
CA ASP A 271 8.69 -6.89 16.54
C ASP A 271 8.65 -6.12 17.88
N ARG A 272 7.43 -5.87 18.40
CA ARG A 272 7.17 -5.21 19.69
C ARG A 272 7.87 -3.87 19.83
N LEU A 273 7.62 -2.99 18.85
CA LEU A 273 8.27 -1.67 18.74
C LEU A 273 7.61 -0.57 19.60
N HIS A 274 6.75 -0.96 20.54
CA HIS A 274 6.11 -0.05 21.50
C HIS A 274 6.59 -0.39 22.92
N PRO A 275 6.69 0.60 23.83
CA PRO A 275 6.43 2.03 23.63
C PRO A 275 7.61 2.77 22.98
N ARG A 276 7.35 3.98 22.48
CA ARG A 276 8.29 4.91 21.84
C ARG A 276 8.36 6.21 22.65
N ALA A 277 9.54 6.84 22.73
CA ALA A 277 9.69 8.15 23.36
C ALA A 277 9.09 9.25 22.48
N LEU A 278 8.08 9.97 22.97
CA LEU A 278 7.43 11.06 22.21
C LEU A 278 8.36 12.18 21.79
N LEU A 279 9.37 12.46 22.62
CA LEU A 279 10.33 13.53 22.36
C LEU A 279 11.59 13.02 21.66
N GLY A 280 11.77 11.70 21.51
CA GLY A 280 12.97 11.09 20.92
C GLY A 280 13.41 11.73 19.59
N PRO A 281 12.50 11.92 18.61
CA PRO A 281 12.82 12.56 17.34
C PRO A 281 13.07 14.08 17.41
N PHE A 282 12.69 14.74 18.51
CA PHE A 282 12.66 16.20 18.61
C PHE A 282 13.67 16.78 19.60
N THR A 283 14.37 15.95 20.38
CA THR A 283 15.35 16.41 21.35
C THR A 283 16.47 15.41 21.60
N ASP A 284 17.71 15.92 21.67
CA ASP A 284 18.90 15.14 22.03
C ASP A 284 18.93 14.70 23.51
N LYS A 285 17.91 15.10 24.29
CA LYS A 285 17.82 14.89 25.74
C LYS A 285 16.77 13.86 26.14
N ALA A 286 16.16 13.17 25.19
CA ALA A 286 15.16 12.15 25.48
C ALA A 286 15.86 10.81 25.72
N ASP A 287 15.53 10.16 26.83
CA ASP A 287 15.98 8.81 27.09
C ASP A 287 15.27 7.85 26.14
N LEU A 288 16.05 7.13 25.34
CA LEU A 288 15.52 6.14 24.39
C LEU A 288 14.95 4.95 25.14
N VAL A 289 13.68 4.65 24.87
CA VAL A 289 12.99 3.48 25.43
C VAL A 289 13.31 2.25 24.57
N GLU A 290 13.00 1.06 25.07
CA GLU A 290 13.26 -0.22 24.41
C GLU A 290 12.73 -0.26 22.96
N GLY A 291 11.54 0.29 22.70
CA GLY A 291 10.98 0.34 21.33
C GLY A 291 11.77 1.25 20.39
N ASP A 292 12.35 2.35 20.88
CA ASP A 292 13.22 3.22 20.08
C ASP A 292 14.53 2.50 19.74
N ARG A 293 15.16 1.89 20.76
CA ARG A 293 16.42 1.14 20.60
C ARG A 293 16.28 -0.01 19.61
N ARG A 294 15.18 -0.75 19.67
CA ARG A 294 14.88 -1.85 18.72
C ARG A 294 14.74 -1.34 17.30
N THR A 295 13.89 -0.34 17.07
CA THR A 295 13.69 0.19 15.72
C THR A 295 14.98 0.73 15.12
N PHE A 296 15.76 1.52 15.86
CA PHE A 296 17.03 2.06 15.35
C PHE A 296 18.06 0.95 15.11
N THR A 297 18.07 -0.07 15.97
CA THR A 297 18.92 -1.25 15.76
C THR A 297 18.53 -1.99 14.48
N ASP A 298 17.23 -2.22 14.27
CA ASP A 298 16.71 -2.94 13.12
C ASP A 298 16.92 -2.16 11.82
N GLN A 299 16.75 -0.84 11.84
CA GLN A 299 17.04 0.03 10.70
C GLN A 299 18.53 0.02 10.32
N ALA A 300 19.42 0.06 11.30
CA ALA A 300 20.86 -0.05 11.05
C ALA A 300 21.19 -1.43 10.46
N LYS A 301 20.67 -2.51 11.06
CA LYS A 301 20.87 -3.88 10.55
C LYS A 301 20.25 -4.10 9.16
N ALA A 302 19.17 -3.38 8.83
CA ALA A 302 18.55 -3.43 7.52
C ALA A 302 19.49 -2.93 6.41
N GLN A 303 20.47 -2.09 6.73
CA GLN A 303 21.45 -1.60 5.76
C GLN A 303 22.55 -2.60 5.40
N ARG A 304 22.62 -3.77 6.06
CA ARG A 304 23.62 -4.80 5.75
C ARG A 304 23.63 -5.15 4.26
N ALA A 305 24.75 -4.86 3.61
CA ALA A 305 24.96 -4.97 2.17
C ALA A 305 25.51 -6.34 1.76
N VAL A 306 26.33 -6.99 2.60
CA VAL A 306 26.96 -8.29 2.28
C VAL A 306 26.75 -9.34 3.39
N PRO A 307 26.74 -10.66 3.07
CA PRO A 307 26.49 -11.73 4.05
C PRO A 307 27.43 -11.74 5.27
N HIS A 308 28.68 -11.33 5.08
CA HIS A 308 29.73 -11.34 6.10
C HIS A 308 29.86 -10.01 6.86
N GLU A 309 28.97 -9.05 6.63
CA GLU A 309 28.95 -7.78 7.36
C GLU A 309 28.16 -7.93 8.68
N GLY A 310 28.79 -7.57 9.80
CA GLY A 310 28.16 -7.51 11.11
C GLY A 310 27.92 -6.05 11.52
N ILE A 311 26.68 -5.71 11.87
CA ILE A 311 26.32 -4.37 12.35
C ILE A 311 25.96 -4.47 13.83
N HIS A 312 26.76 -3.82 14.68
CA HIS A 312 26.50 -3.68 16.11
C HIS A 312 26.10 -2.24 16.42
N VAL A 313 25.02 -2.08 17.18
CA VAL A 313 24.45 -0.76 17.51
C VAL A 313 24.48 -0.62 19.02
N THR A 314 25.10 0.45 19.50
CA THR A 314 25.18 0.81 20.91
C THR A 314 24.59 2.19 21.11
N PHE A 315 23.92 2.40 22.24
CA PHE A 315 23.35 3.70 22.61
C PHE A 315 23.98 4.15 23.91
N ASP A 316 24.63 5.30 23.88
CA ASP A 316 25.16 5.94 25.09
C ASP A 316 24.01 6.58 25.89
N GLU A 317 24.02 6.42 27.21
CA GLU A 317 23.03 7.06 28.07
C GLU A 317 23.32 8.56 28.20
N VAL A 318 22.31 9.40 27.94
CA VAL A 318 22.43 10.87 28.02
C VAL A 318 22.77 11.33 29.44
N SER A 319 22.25 10.63 30.47
CA SER A 319 22.59 10.91 31.88
C SER A 319 24.08 10.74 32.17
N ALA A 320 24.74 9.73 31.58
CA ALA A 320 26.16 9.48 31.79
C ALA A 320 27.07 10.53 31.13
N LYS A 321 26.57 11.29 30.15
CA LYS A 321 27.32 12.32 29.43
C LYS A 321 27.32 13.67 30.15
N MET A 322 26.33 13.95 31.01
CA MET A 322 26.29 15.18 31.82
C MET A 322 27.22 15.11 33.04
N ASP A 323 27.54 13.91 33.54
CA ASP A 323 28.43 13.69 34.70
C ASP A 323 29.91 13.51 34.32
N ARG A 324 30.27 13.47 33.04
CA ARG A 324 31.68 13.43 32.63
C ARG A 324 32.28 14.83 32.71
N PRO A 325 33.37 15.05 33.47
CA PRO A 325 34.10 16.32 33.43
C PRO A 325 34.52 16.58 31.98
N ARG A 326 34.27 17.79 31.46
CA ARG A 326 34.85 18.20 30.18
C ARG A 326 36.36 18.02 30.27
N PRO A 327 37.01 17.38 29.28
CA PRO A 327 38.47 17.35 29.26
C PRO A 327 38.97 18.81 29.25
N PRO A 328 40.03 19.13 30.00
CA PRO A 328 40.56 20.49 30.01
C PRO A 328 40.88 20.88 28.58
N SER A 329 40.36 22.04 28.16
CA SER A 329 40.73 22.63 26.88
C SER A 329 42.24 22.72 26.87
N LYS A 330 42.88 22.04 25.91
CA LYS A 330 44.27 22.32 25.61
C LYS A 330 44.28 23.76 25.08
N GLU A 331 44.64 24.69 25.96
CA GLU A 331 45.19 25.97 25.52
C GLU A 331 46.47 25.60 24.75
N GLU A 332 46.38 25.63 23.43
CA GLU A 332 47.57 25.59 22.58
C GLU A 332 48.33 26.92 22.78
N PRO A 333 49.65 26.86 23.06
CA PRO A 333 50.48 28.04 23.26
C PRO A 333 50.71 28.85 21.98
#